data_AF-A0A846AI08-F1
#
_entry.id   AF-A0A846AI08-F1
#
_cell.length_a   1.000
_cell.length_b   1.000
_cell.length_c   1.000
_cell.angle_alpha   90.00
_cell.angle_beta   90.00
_cell.angle_gamma   90.00
#
_symmetry.space_group_name_H-M   'P 1'
#
loop_
_entity.id
_entity.type
_entity.pdbx_description
1 polymer ?
#
loop_
_entity_poly.entity_id
_entity_poly.type
_entity_poly.pdbx_seq_one_letter_code
_entity_poly.pdbx_strand_id
1 'polypeptide(L)' 'MSEPNNSDKNNTSSHWAVSEEDCENMAERNQWKLLETRKDDSKSILDTECIFEGETSFADHTEKDND' A
#
# COMPACT_ATOMS: atom_id res chain seq x y z
N MET A 1 -27.75 9.09 -0.85
CA MET A 1 -27.62 8.06 0.20
C MET A 1 -26.16 7.68 0.22
N SER A 2 -25.40 8.20 1.18
CA SER A 2 -24.01 7.80 1.35
C SER A 2 -24.06 6.60 2.29
N GLU A 3 -23.96 5.39 1.73
CA GLU A 3 -23.76 4.20 2.55
C GLU A 3 -22.49 4.42 3.39
N PRO A 4 -22.58 4.28 4.73
CA PRO A 4 -21.40 4.33 5.57
C PRO A 4 -20.63 3.04 5.27
N ASN A 5 -19.64 3.12 4.39
CA ASN A 5 -18.77 2.00 4.14
C ASN A 5 -18.11 1.63 5.46
N ASN A 6 -18.40 0.41 5.86
CA ASN A 6 -18.01 -0.29 7.06
C ASN A 6 -16.47 -0.54 7.02
N SER A 7 -15.68 0.53 7.08
CA SER A 7 -14.22 0.48 7.06
C SER A 7 -13.63 -0.01 8.39
N ASP A 8 -14.47 -0.32 9.38
CA ASP A 8 -14.09 -0.81 10.71
C ASP A 8 -13.77 -2.32 10.76
N LYS A 9 -13.74 -3.05 9.63
CA LYS A 9 -13.63 -4.52 9.71
C LYS A 9 -12.25 -5.12 9.59
N ASN A 10 -11.24 -4.43 9.06
CA ASN A 10 -9.85 -4.84 9.17
C ASN A 10 -8.99 -3.57 9.15
N ASN A 11 -8.16 -3.34 10.17
CA ASN A 11 -7.18 -2.27 10.15
C ASN A 11 -6.17 -2.58 9.04
N THR A 12 -6.41 -2.09 7.83
CA THR A 12 -5.63 -2.36 6.62
C THR A 12 -5.48 -1.09 5.81
N SER A 13 -4.38 -0.98 5.09
CA SER A 13 -4.08 0.12 4.17
C SER A 13 -3.74 -0.43 2.79
N SER A 14 -3.99 0.34 1.73
CA SER A 14 -3.65 -0.06 0.36
C SER A 14 -2.75 0.93 -0.36
N HIS A 15 -1.83 0.39 -1.17
CA HIS A 15 -0.94 1.13 -2.05
C HIS A 15 -0.95 0.49 -3.44
N TRP A 16 -0.70 1.27 -4.49
CA TRP A 16 -0.67 0.76 -5.86
C TRP A 16 0.76 0.57 -6.36
N ALA A 17 1.01 -0.52 -7.06
CA ALA A 17 2.30 -0.94 -7.60
C ALA A 17 2.17 -1.42 -9.05
N VAL A 18 3.31 -1.52 -9.75
CA VAL A 18 3.36 -2.00 -11.14
C VAL A 18 3.29 -3.53 -11.25
N SER A 19 3.51 -4.24 -10.14
CA SER A 19 3.48 -5.70 -10.09
C SER A 19 3.29 -6.21 -8.66
N GLU A 20 3.02 -7.51 -8.54
CA GLU A 20 2.97 -8.21 -7.25
C GLU A 20 4.35 -8.24 -6.56
N GLU A 21 5.43 -8.39 -7.34
CA GLU A 21 6.80 -8.36 -6.81
C GLU A 21 7.13 -6.99 -6.18
N ASP A 22 6.60 -5.90 -6.75
CA ASP A 22 6.74 -4.56 -6.15
C ASP A 22 5.96 -4.41 -4.85
N CYS A 23 4.82 -5.09 -4.69
CA CYS A 23 4.11 -5.16 -3.41
C CYS A 23 4.95 -5.87 -2.34
N GLU A 24 5.59 -7.00 -2.70
CA GLU A 24 6.47 -7.75 -1.80
C GLU A 24 7.70 -6.93 -1.40
N ASN A 25 8.38 -6.31 -2.37
CA ASN A 25 9.51 -5.42 -2.14
C ASN A 25 9.14 -4.22 -1.26
N MET A 26 7.94 -3.66 -1.45
CA MET A 26 7.42 -2.56 -0.64
C MET A 26 7.18 -3.02 0.81
N ALA A 27 6.60 -4.20 1.00
CA ALA A 27 6.43 -4.81 2.32
C ALA A 27 7.77 -5.00 3.01
N GLU A 28 8.75 -5.60 2.34
CA GLU A 28 10.06 -5.88 2.90
C GLU A 28 10.78 -4.58 3.30
N ARG A 29 10.88 -3.60 2.40
CA ARG A 29 11.61 -2.35 2.66
C ARG A 29 11.04 -1.55 3.83
N ASN A 30 9.72 -1.55 3.98
CA ASN A 30 9.04 -0.78 5.00
C ASN A 30 8.67 -1.61 6.24
N GLN A 31 9.03 -2.89 6.27
CA GLN A 31 8.65 -3.84 7.32
C GLN A 31 7.12 -3.92 7.52
N TRP A 32 6.37 -3.83 6.43
CA TRP A 32 4.92 -4.01 6.41
C TRP A 32 4.55 -5.45 6.11
N LYS A 33 3.39 -5.88 6.59
CA LYS A 33 2.86 -7.22 6.32
C LYS A 33 1.85 -7.14 5.17
N LEU A 34 2.24 -7.66 4.01
CA LEU A 34 1.34 -7.81 2.86
C LEU A 34 0.30 -8.90 3.15
N LEU A 35 -0.97 -8.58 2.99
CA LEU A 35 -2.11 -9.48 3.21
C LEU A 35 -2.66 -10.03 1.89
N GLU A 36 -2.79 -9.17 0.88
CA GLU A 36 -3.41 -9.51 -0.41
C GLU A 36 -2.87 -8.61 -1.52
N THR A 37 -2.80 -9.13 -2.74
CA THR A 37 -2.56 -8.36 -3.97
C THR A 37 -3.75 -8.54 -4.92
N ARG A 38 -4.19 -7.45 -5.57
CA ARG A 38 -5.27 -7.48 -6.55
C ARG A 38 -4.83 -6.82 -7.84
N LYS A 39 -5.09 -7.48 -8.97
CA LYS A 39 -4.86 -6.89 -10.30
C LYS A 39 -6.11 -6.14 -10.76
N ASP A 40 -5.88 -4.94 -11.28
CA ASP A 40 -6.86 -4.07 -11.89
C ASP A 40 -6.31 -3.58 -13.23
N ASP A 41 -6.64 -4.32 -14.29
CA ASP A 41 -6.26 -4.02 -15.67
C ASP A 41 -6.85 -2.69 -16.21
N SER A 42 -7.71 -2.01 -15.43
CA SER A 42 -8.22 -0.68 -15.79
C SER A 42 -7.22 0.45 -15.51
N LYS A 43 -6.17 0.18 -14.71
CA LYS A 43 -5.11 1.15 -14.41
C LYS A 43 -3.89 0.90 -15.28
N SER A 44 -3.34 1.99 -15.81
CA SER A 44 -2.38 1.91 -16.93
C SER A 44 -0.97 1.45 -16.56
N ILE A 45 -0.47 1.76 -15.36
CA ILE A 45 0.93 1.52 -14.98
C ILE A 45 1.01 0.89 -13.59
N LEU A 46 0.24 1.41 -12.63
CA LEU A 46 0.09 0.82 -11.31
C LEU A 46 -1.21 0.00 -11.28
N ASP A 47 -1.17 -1.18 -11.88
CA ASP A 47 -2.30 -2.08 -12.04
C ASP A 47 -2.48 -3.04 -10.86
N THR A 48 -1.56 -3.03 -9.89
CA THR A 48 -1.57 -3.97 -8.77
C THR A 48 -1.84 -3.22 -7.47
N GLU A 49 -2.97 -3.49 -6.82
CA GLU A 49 -3.28 -3.01 -5.48
C GLU A 49 -2.64 -3.94 -4.43
N CYS A 50 -1.76 -3.39 -3.59
CA CYS A 50 -1.14 -4.04 -2.46
C CYS A 50 -1.90 -3.71 -1.18
N ILE A 51 -2.45 -4.71 -0.48
CA ILE A 51 -3.19 -4.52 0.77
C ILE A 51 -2.33 -4.99 1.95
N PHE A 52 -2.06 -4.10 2.90
CA PHE A 52 -1.21 -4.35 4.06
C PHE A 52 -2.00 -4.41 5.37
N GLU A 53 -1.47 -5.13 6.35
CA GLU A 53 -1.96 -5.12 7.73
C GLU A 53 -1.58 -3.79 8.42
N GLY A 54 -2.56 -3.16 9.06
CA GLY A 54 -2.42 -1.90 9.76
C GLY A 54 -2.45 -0.67 8.85
N GLU A 55 -2.25 0.48 9.49
CA GLU A 55 -1.96 1.74 8.81
C GLU A 55 -0.50 1.75 8.37
N THR A 56 -0.24 2.06 7.10
CA THR A 56 1.10 2.15 6.54
C THR A 56 1.35 3.56 6.00
N SER A 57 2.56 4.06 6.16
CA SER A 57 2.96 5.39 5.69
C SER A 57 4.44 5.37 5.34
N PHE A 58 4.79 5.90 4.16
CA PHE A 58 6.18 6.03 3.77
C PHE A 58 6.90 6.97 4.73
N ALA A 59 8.11 6.59 5.14
CA ALA A 59 8.93 7.46 5.96
C ALA A 59 9.21 8.76 5.20
N ASP A 60 8.95 9.91 5.82
CA ASP A 60 9.43 11.19 5.32
C ASP A 60 10.96 11.19 5.38
N HIS A 61 11.61 10.94 4.25
CA HIS A 61 13.04 11.19 4.08
C HIS A 61 13.28 12.71 4.04
N THR A 62 13.11 13.40 5.16
CA THR A 62 13.82 14.66 5.39
C THR A 62 15.24 14.32 5.78
N GLU A 63 16.03 13.90 4.78
CA GLU A 63 17.48 14.00 4.86
C GLU A 63 17.81 15.50 5.00
N LYS A 64 17.93 15.94 6.25
CA LYS A 64 18.68 17.14 6.57
C LYS A 64 20.15 16.80 6.36
N ASP A 65 20.61 16.94 5.12
CA ASP A 65 22.01 17.28 4.85
C ASP A 65 22.31 18.56 5.65
N ASN A 66 22.89 18.41 6.85
CA ASN A 66 23.62 19.49 7.50
C ASN A 66 25.10 19.13 7.39
N ASP A 67 25.77 19.74 6.41
CA ASP A 67 27.22 19.98 6.44
C ASP A 67 27.45 21.43 6.93
#